data_AF-A0A920RUF1-F1
#
_entry.id   AF-A0A920RUF1-F1
#
_cell.length_a   1.000
_cell.length_b   1.000
_cell.length_c   1.000
_cell.angle_alpha   90.00
_cell.angle_beta   90.00
_cell.angle_gamma   90.00
#
_symmetry.space_group_name_H-M   'P 1'
#
loop_
_entity.id
_entity.type
_entity.pdbx_description
1 polymer ?
#
loop_
_entity_poly.entity_id
_entity_poly.type
_entity_poly.pdbx_seq_one_letter_code
_entity_poly.pdbx_strand_id
1 'polypeptide(L)'
;MTVQEWTFVMVGMSFAVYILIAFKSRAKSTSDFYVAGKGVNPIVNGMATAADWMSAASFLSMAGLIAFLGKDGSVYLMGWTEDMYYWLCFLHLI
;
A
#
# COMPACT_ATOMS: atom_id res chain seq x y z
N MET A 1 8.69 -5.67 -28.67
CA MET A 1 8.80 -6.33 -27.36
C MET A 1 7.55 -7.12 -27.08
N THR A 2 7.69 -8.32 -26.53
CA THR A 2 6.58 -9.20 -26.16
C THR A 2 5.94 -8.77 -24.83
N VAL A 3 4.75 -9.29 -24.52
CA VAL A 3 4.07 -9.03 -23.24
C VAL A 3 4.95 -9.51 -22.07
N GLN A 4 5.64 -10.64 -22.22
CA GLN A 4 6.53 -11.18 -21.20
C GLN A 4 7.73 -10.26 -20.93
N GLU A 5 8.32 -9.68 -21.97
CA GLU A 5 9.39 -8.69 -21.82
C GLU A 5 8.90 -7.44 -21.06
N TRP A 6 7.71 -6.94 -21.39
CA TRP A 6 7.09 -5.82 -20.67
C TRP A 6 6.84 -6.14 -19.19
N THR A 7 6.34 -7.35 -18.88
CA THR A 7 6.13 -7.78 -17.49
C THR A 7 7.42 -7.74 -16.69
N PHE A 8 8.52 -8.29 -17.23
CA PHE A 8 9.81 -8.27 -16.54
C PHE A 8 10.37 -6.87 -16.36
N VAL A 9 10.22 -5.99 -17.35
CA VAL A 9 10.66 -4.59 -17.24
C VAL A 9 9.90 -3.87 -16.14
N MET A 10 8.57 -3.99 -16.10
CA MET A 10 7.74 -3.31 -15.10
C MET A 10 8.00 -3.82 -13.68
N VAL A 11 8.08 -5.14 -13.51
CA VAL A 11 8.39 -5.76 -12.21
C VAL A 11 9.81 -5.41 -11.77
N GLY A 12 10.80 -5.55 -12.65
CA GLY A 12 12.18 -5.21 -12.33
C GLY A 12 12.33 -3.74 -11.93
N MET A 13 11.66 -2.83 -12.65
CA MET A 13 11.69 -1.39 -12.36
C MET A 13 11.03 -1.06 -11.02
N SER A 14 9.89 -1.65 -10.67
CA SER A 14 9.22 -1.38 -9.39
C SER A 14 10.09 -1.81 -8.21
N PHE A 15 10.66 -3.01 -8.26
CA PHE A 15 11.59 -3.50 -7.24
C PHE A 15 12.84 -2.62 -7.15
N ALA A 16 13.43 -2.23 -8.28
CA ALA A 16 14.59 -1.35 -8.30
C ALA A 16 14.29 -0.02 -7.58
N VAL A 17 13.13 0.60 -7.85
CA VAL A 17 12.71 1.84 -7.18
C VAL A 17 12.59 1.64 -5.67
N TYR A 18 11.90 0.60 -5.20
CA TYR A 18 11.75 0.34 -3.77
C TYR A 18 13.10 0.09 -3.08
N ILE A 19 13.99 -0.67 -3.72
CA ILE A 19 15.33 -0.94 -3.22
C ILE A 19 16.15 0.35 -3.12
N LEU A 20 16.10 1.21 -4.14
CA LEU A 20 16.80 2.51 -4.13
C LEU A 20 16.32 3.41 -2.99
N ILE A 21 15.00 3.47 -2.77
CA ILE A 21 14.41 4.23 -1.65
C ILE A 21 14.89 3.64 -0.32
N ALA A 22 14.84 2.32 -0.15
CA ALA A 22 15.30 1.65 1.07
C ALA A 22 16.78 1.94 1.36
N PHE A 23 17.65 1.90 0.33
CA PHE A 23 19.06 2.20 0.48
C PHE A 23 19.33 3.65 0.90
N LYS A 24 18.57 4.61 0.36
CA LYS A 24 18.66 6.03 0.68
C LYS A 24 18.11 6.37 2.08
N SER A 25 17.07 5.65 2.50
CA SER A 25 16.34 5.90 3.75
C SER A 25 16.83 5.07 4.95
N ARG A 26 18.06 4.57 4.93
CA ARG A 26 18.60 3.75 6.03
C ARG A 26 18.71 4.55 7.34
N ALA A 27 18.06 4.04 8.39
CA ALA A 27 18.15 4.58 9.74
C ALA A 27 19.56 4.40 10.32
N LYS A 28 20.04 5.40 11.06
CA LYS A 28 21.37 5.40 11.70
C LYS A 28 21.30 5.23 13.22
N SER A 29 20.13 5.45 13.82
CA SER A 29 19.88 5.35 15.25
C SER A 29 18.58 4.61 15.54
N THR A 30 18.40 4.15 16.79
CA THR A 30 17.18 3.49 17.24
C THR A 30 15.97 4.43 17.22
N SER A 31 16.15 5.71 17.55
CA SER A 31 15.09 6.72 17.45
C SER A 31 14.64 6.96 16.01
N ASP A 32 15.54 6.91 15.05
CA ASP A 32 15.17 7.06 13.63
C ASP A 32 14.41 5.84 13.12
N PHE A 33 14.72 4.64 13.64
CA PHE A 33 14.07 3.40 13.24
C PHE A 33 12.64 3.26 13.82
N TYR A 34 12.45 3.60 15.11
CA TYR A 34 11.16 3.38 15.78
C TYR A 34 10.18 4.55 15.70
N VAL A 35 10.67 5.79 15.71
CA VAL A 35 9.79 6.97 15.73
C VAL A 35 10.05 7.94 14.58
N ALA A 36 10.86 7.54 13.59
CA ALA A 36 11.22 8.36 12.43
C ALA A 36 11.66 9.79 12.83
N GLY A 37 12.37 9.92 13.96
CA GLY A 37 12.82 11.20 14.51
C GLY A 37 11.71 12.16 14.96
N LYS A 38 10.45 11.69 15.09
CA LYS A 38 9.24 12.48 15.42
C LYS A 38 8.94 13.65 14.46
N GLY A 39 9.50 13.62 13.25
CA GLY A 39 9.42 14.73 12.29
C GLY A 39 8.51 14.48 11.09
N VAL A 40 7.79 13.36 11.03
CA VAL A 40 6.95 12.99 9.88
C VAL A 40 5.62 13.74 9.95
N ASN A 41 5.23 14.39 8.84
CA ASN A 41 3.96 15.07 8.73
C ASN A 41 2.79 14.07 8.91
N PRO A 42 1.75 14.39 9.72
CA PRO A 42 0.62 13.49 9.96
C PRO A 42 -0.06 12.96 8.70
N ILE A 43 -0.16 13.77 7.64
CA ILE A 43 -0.76 13.35 6.36
C ILE A 43 0.09 12.26 5.70
N VAL A 44 1.42 12.41 5.71
CA VAL A 44 2.35 11.43 5.14
C VAL A 44 2.33 10.13 5.94
N ASN A 45 2.26 10.23 7.27
CA ASN A 45 2.10 9.07 8.15
C ASN A 45 0.77 8.35 7.88
N GLY A 46 -0.34 9.10 7.73
CA GLY A 46 -1.65 8.56 7.39
C GLY A 46 -1.65 7.83 6.04
N MET A 47 -0.99 8.39 5.02
CA MET A 47 -0.82 7.73 3.72
C MET A 47 0.04 6.46 3.82
N ALA A 48 1.09 6.46 4.64
CA ALA A 48 1.93 5.27 4.83
C ALA A 48 1.14 4.13 5.49
N THR A 49 0.37 4.42 6.55
CA THR A 49 -0.47 3.40 7.19
C THR A 49 -1.57 2.89 6.28
N ALA A 50 -2.21 3.77 5.48
CA ALA A 50 -3.18 3.34 4.49
C ALA A 50 -2.56 2.40 3.44
N ALA A 51 -1.34 2.69 2.99
CA ALA A 51 -0.60 1.81 2.09
C ALA A 51 -0.25 0.46 2.74
N ASP A 52 0.17 0.44 4.01
CA ASP A 52 0.49 -0.78 4.75
C ASP A 52 -0.76 -1.65 5.01
N TRP A 53 -1.94 -1.04 5.13
CA TRP A 53 -3.21 -1.75 5.27
C TRP A 53 -3.61 -2.49 3.98
N MET A 54 -3.15 -2.02 2.81
CA MET A 54 -3.46 -2.62 1.52
C MET A 54 -2.56 -3.82 1.20
N SER A 55 -3.05 -5.03 1.48
CA SER A 55 -2.38 -6.27 1.08
C SER A 55 -2.77 -6.75 -0.34
N ALA A 56 -1.79 -7.30 -1.07
CA ALA A 56 -2.02 -7.95 -2.36
C ALA A 56 -3.04 -9.11 -2.27
N ALA A 57 -3.04 -9.86 -1.16
CA ALA A 57 -3.99 -10.94 -0.94
C ALA A 57 -5.44 -10.43 -0.88
N SER A 58 -5.66 -9.30 -0.20
CA SER A 58 -6.98 -8.65 -0.13
C SER A 58 -7.44 -8.18 -1.51
N PHE A 59 -6.54 -7.60 -2.30
CA PHE A 59 -6.85 -7.17 -3.67
C PHE A 59 -7.22 -8.36 -4.58
N LEU A 60 -6.42 -9.43 -4.56
CA LEU A 60 -6.71 -10.63 -5.34
C LEU A 60 -8.02 -11.30 -4.90
N SER A 61 -8.31 -11.31 -3.59
CA SER A 61 -9.56 -11.83 -3.05
C SER A 61 -10.78 -11.07 -3.60
N MET A 62 -10.73 -9.73 -3.63
CA MET A 62 -11.83 -8.93 -4.19
C MET A 62 -11.99 -9.13 -5.69
N ALA A 63 -10.88 -9.18 -6.44
CA ALA A 63 -10.94 -9.50 -7.87
C ALA A 63 -11.56 -10.89 -8.11
N GLY A 64 -11.21 -11.87 -7.29
CA GLY A 64 -11.80 -13.21 -7.32
C GLY A 64 -13.29 -13.21 -7.01
N LEU A 65 -13.71 -12.56 -5.91
CA LEU A 65 -15.11 -12.46 -5.54
C LEU A 65 -15.97 -11.83 -6.64
N ILE A 66 -15.49 -10.75 -7.27
CA ILE A 66 -16.20 -10.10 -8.38
C ILE A 66 -16.22 -10.99 -9.62
N ALA A 67 -15.15 -11.72 -9.91
CA ALA A 67 -15.11 -12.65 -11.04
C ALA A 67 -16.16 -13.77 -10.92
N PHE A 68 -16.49 -14.20 -9.69
CA PHE A 68 -17.49 -15.24 -9.44
C PHE A 68 -18.92 -14.71 -9.18
N LEU A 69 -19.06 -13.61 -8.45
CA LEU A 69 -20.35 -13.04 -8.04
C LEU A 69 -20.85 -11.95 -9.01
N GLY A 70 -20.03 -11.52 -9.97
CA GLY A 70 -20.37 -10.46 -10.91
C GLY A 70 -20.60 -9.13 -10.21
N LYS A 71 -21.59 -8.36 -10.70
CA LYS A 71 -21.92 -7.03 -10.18
C LYS A 71 -22.29 -7.05 -8.70
N ASP A 72 -22.91 -8.13 -8.21
CA ASP A 72 -23.32 -8.24 -6.81
C ASP A 72 -22.10 -8.33 -5.87
N GLY A 73 -20.95 -8.78 -6.37
CA GLY A 73 -19.68 -8.74 -5.65
C GLY A 73 -19.10 -7.33 -5.46
N SER A 74 -19.60 -6.31 -6.18
CA SER A 74 -19.07 -4.95 -6.09
C SER A 74 -19.36 -4.27 -4.75
N VAL A 75 -20.32 -4.78 -3.96
CA VAL A 75 -20.60 -4.27 -2.61
C VAL A 75 -19.41 -4.50 -1.66
N TYR A 76 -18.63 -5.57 -1.89
CA TYR A 76 -17.41 -5.82 -1.12
C TYR A 76 -16.29 -4.83 -1.44
N LEU A 77 -16.32 -4.16 -2.61
CA LEU A 77 -15.43 -3.05 -2.91
C LEU A 77 -15.73 -1.85 -2.01
N MET A 78 -17.01 -1.52 -1.81
CA MET A 78 -17.37 -0.43 -0.90
C MET A 78 -16.85 -0.71 0.51
N GLY A 79 -17.13 -1.90 1.06
CA GLY A 79 -16.62 -2.28 2.39
C GLY A 79 -15.09 -2.20 2.49
N TRP A 80 -14.38 -2.72 1.50
CA TRP A 80 -12.91 -2.66 1.46
C TRP A 80 -12.36 -1.22 1.38
N THR A 81 -13.01 -0.34 0.62
CA THR A 81 -12.63 1.08 0.55
C THR A 81 -13.05 1.86 1.79
N GLU A 82 -14.21 1.53 2.38
CA GLU A 82 -14.72 2.18 3.59
C GLU A 82 -13.80 1.90 4.77
N ASP A 83 -13.31 0.66 4.92
CA ASP A 83 -12.30 0.33 5.92
C ASP A 83 -11.08 1.24 5.77
N MET A 84 -10.57 1.46 4.54
CA MET A 84 -9.46 2.40 4.30
C MET A 84 -9.81 3.85 4.73
N TYR A 85 -11.03 4.32 4.46
CA TYR A 85 -11.48 5.66 4.86
C TYR A 85 -11.62 5.82 6.37
N TYR A 86 -12.19 4.83 7.07
CA TYR A 86 -12.28 4.84 8.53
C TYR A 86 -10.89 4.81 9.16
N TRP A 87 -9.96 4.04 8.58
CA TRP A 87 -8.55 4.05 9.00
C TRP A 87 -7.90 5.42 8.80
N LEU A 88 -8.11 6.07 7.67
CA LEU A 88 -7.57 7.41 7.39
C LEU A 88 -8.14 8.48 8.33
N CYS A 89 -9.44 8.39 8.69
CA CYS A 89 -10.09 9.27 9.66
C CYS A 89 -9.58 9.04 11.08
N PHE A 90 -9.31 7.78 11.47
CA PHE A 90 -8.75 7.45 12.78
C PHE A 90 -7.33 8.04 12.95
N LEU A 91 -6.55 8.10 11.87
CA LEU A 91 -5.20 8.66 11.84
C LEU A 91 -5.15 10.20 11.86
N HIS A 92 -6.25 10.89 11.55
CA HIS A 92 -6.35 12.35 11.79
C HIS A 92 -6.59 12.69 13.27
N LEU A 93 -6.93 11.69 14.10
CA LEU A 93 -7.21 11.85 15.53
C LEU A 93 -6.02 11.50 16.45
N ILE A 94 -4.89 11.06 15.87
CA ILE A 94 -3.63 10.74 16.56
C ILE A 94 -2.47 11.55 15.96
#